data_AF-A0A3P1T0N1-F1
#
_entry.id   AF-A0A3P1T0N1-F1
#
_cell.length_a   1.000
_cell.length_b   1.000
_cell.length_c   1.000
_cell.angle_alpha   90.00
_cell.angle_beta   90.00
_cell.angle_gamma   90.00
#
_symmetry.space_group_name_H-M   'P 1'
#
loop_
_entity.id
_entity.type
_entity.pdbx_description
1 polymer ?
#
loop_
_entity_poly.entity_id
_entity_poly.type
_entity_poly.pdbx_seq_one_letter_code
_entity_poly.pdbx_strand_id
1 'polypeptide(L)'
;MAKFSKQNIETTTDIITEDLPQGKERELLIRQRVNQSFFRSVCSYNFKCCISGINNPELLEACHIVEWSKDILNRTNPKNGLCMNTFFHKAYDRYLLAITPDLSIIISDELFKSATETTFFKYLKELNGKKYYYQINFSLKKNYWKFITININ
;
A
#
# COMPACT_ATOMS: atom_id res chain seq x y z
N MET A 1 2.08 17.89 26.34
CA MET A 1 0.86 18.61 25.89
C MET A 1 1.29 19.75 24.99
N ALA A 2 0.96 19.70 23.70
CA ALA A 2 1.33 20.74 22.74
C ALA A 2 0.44 21.97 22.94
N LYS A 3 1.06 23.15 23.12
CA LYS A 3 0.36 24.44 23.17
C LYS A 3 0.13 24.89 21.72
N PHE A 4 -1.14 24.97 21.31
CA PHE A 4 -1.50 25.53 20.01
C PHE A 4 -1.35 27.06 20.04
N SER A 5 -0.53 27.60 19.15
CA SER A 5 -0.45 29.04 18.85
C SER A 5 -1.75 29.48 18.18
N LYS A 6 -2.44 30.48 18.72
CA LYS A 6 -3.66 31.09 18.14
C LYS A 6 -3.32 32.07 17.01
N GLN A 7 -2.57 31.62 16.00
CA GLN A 7 -2.35 32.40 14.80
C GLN A 7 -3.13 31.76 13.65
N ASN A 8 -3.95 32.56 12.96
CA ASN A 8 -4.68 32.10 11.78
C ASN A 8 -3.69 31.69 10.69
N ILE A 9 -3.94 30.54 10.05
CA ILE A 9 -3.03 29.95 9.05
C ILE A 9 -2.77 30.92 7.89
N GLU A 10 -3.76 31.75 7.56
CA GLU A 10 -3.70 32.80 6.53
C GLU A 10 -2.55 33.79 6.72
N THR A 11 -2.03 33.98 7.95
CA THR A 11 -0.93 34.92 8.20
C THR A 11 0.46 34.28 8.09
N THR A 12 0.55 32.96 7.88
CA THR A 12 1.84 32.23 7.83
C THR A 12 2.20 31.78 6.42
N THR A 13 1.29 31.91 5.47
CA THR A 13 1.49 31.56 4.06
C THR A 13 0.95 32.69 3.22
N ASP A 14 1.77 33.23 2.32
CA ASP A 14 1.41 34.24 1.30
C ASP A 14 0.40 33.65 0.28
N ILE A 15 -0.73 33.14 0.76
CA ILE A 15 -1.84 32.68 -0.07
C ILE A 15 -2.62 33.93 -0.44
N ILE A 16 -2.41 34.40 -1.67
CA ILE A 16 -3.23 35.43 -2.30
C ILE A 16 -4.63 34.82 -2.47
N THR A 17 -5.54 35.17 -1.57
CA THR A 17 -6.94 34.67 -1.56
C THR A 17 -7.77 35.17 -2.74
N GLU A 18 -7.26 36.18 -3.45
CA GLU A 18 -7.94 36.88 -4.54
C GLU A 18 -7.92 36.14 -5.88
N ASP A 19 -7.08 35.10 -6.03
CA ASP A 19 -6.95 34.33 -7.28
C ASP A 19 -7.22 32.82 -7.09
N LEU A 20 -8.14 32.50 -6.18
CA LEU A 20 -8.57 31.11 -5.99
C LEU A 20 -9.54 30.70 -7.12
N PRO A 21 -9.30 29.57 -7.81
CA PRO A 21 -10.21 29.08 -8.83
C PRO A 21 -11.59 28.81 -8.21
N GLN A 22 -12.65 29.26 -8.87
CA GLN A 22 -14.01 29.00 -8.42
C GLN A 22 -14.25 27.49 -8.34
N GLY A 23 -14.71 27.02 -7.18
CA GLY A 23 -15.13 25.63 -6.99
C GLY A 23 -16.24 25.29 -7.97
N LYS A 24 -16.07 24.19 -8.73
CA LYS A 24 -17.07 23.67 -9.67
C LYS A 24 -17.48 22.27 -9.23
N GLU A 25 -18.77 21.99 -9.32
CA GLU A 25 -19.32 20.66 -9.09
C GLU A 25 -19.51 19.93 -10.43
N ARG A 26 -19.24 18.62 -10.44
CA ARG A 26 -19.58 17.73 -11.56
C ARG A 26 -20.10 16.42 -11.01
N GLU A 27 -21.16 15.89 -11.62
CA GLU A 27 -21.62 14.53 -11.32
C GLU A 27 -20.72 13.49 -12.00
N LEU A 28 -20.40 12.42 -11.30
CA LEU A 28 -19.59 11.31 -11.78
C LEU A 28 -20.31 9.98 -11.53
N LEU A 29 -20.49 9.17 -12.58
CA LEU A 29 -20.88 7.77 -12.47
C LEU A 29 -19.67 6.93 -12.05
N ILE A 30 -19.55 6.67 -10.74
CA ILE A 30 -18.46 5.85 -10.19
C ILE A 30 -18.88 4.39 -10.02
N ARG A 31 -17.99 3.47 -10.41
CA ARG A 31 -18.13 2.04 -10.09
C ARG A 31 -17.49 1.77 -8.72
N GLN A 32 -18.31 1.61 -7.69
CA GLN A 32 -17.84 1.29 -6.35
C GLN A 32 -17.46 -0.20 -6.22
N ARG A 33 -16.36 -0.50 -5.54
CA ARG A 33 -15.97 -1.88 -5.22
C ARG A 33 -16.85 -2.39 -4.06
N VAL A 34 -17.82 -3.22 -4.38
CA VAL A 34 -18.68 -3.89 -3.38
C VAL A 34 -17.92 -5.09 -2.77
N ASN A 35 -18.15 -5.40 -1.49
CA ASN A 35 -17.51 -6.49 -0.72
C ASN A 35 -16.05 -6.29 -0.31
N GLN A 36 -15.54 -5.05 -0.28
CA GLN A 36 -14.22 -4.76 0.31
C GLN A 36 -14.13 -5.14 1.79
N SER A 37 -15.21 -4.98 2.56
CA SER A 37 -15.28 -5.39 3.97
C SER A 37 -15.09 -6.90 4.15
N PHE A 38 -15.67 -7.71 3.26
CA PHE A 38 -15.47 -9.16 3.22
C PHE A 38 -14.05 -9.52 2.79
N PHE A 39 -13.50 -8.90 1.75
CA PHE A 39 -12.11 -9.16 1.35
C PHE A 39 -11.12 -8.79 2.46
N ARG A 40 -11.37 -7.69 3.19
CA ARG A 40 -10.62 -7.32 4.39
C ARG A 40 -10.75 -8.37 5.48
N SER A 41 -11.95 -8.86 5.80
CA SER A 41 -12.11 -9.86 6.86
C SER A 41 -11.39 -11.18 6.53
N VAL A 42 -11.32 -11.58 5.26
CA VAL A 42 -10.66 -12.84 4.87
C VAL A 42 -9.15 -12.69 4.65
N CYS A 43 -8.66 -11.58 4.13
CA CYS A 43 -7.21 -11.32 4.03
C CYS A 43 -6.54 -11.05 5.37
N SER A 44 -7.34 -10.68 6.38
CA SER A 44 -6.88 -10.42 7.74
C SER A 44 -6.85 -11.68 8.61
N TYR A 45 -6.83 -12.90 8.06
CA TYR A 45 -6.91 -14.13 8.85
C TYR A 45 -5.81 -14.29 9.94
N ASN A 46 -4.74 -13.48 9.88
CA ASN A 46 -3.74 -13.34 10.96
C ASN A 46 -3.60 -11.90 11.51
N PHE A 47 -4.43 -10.96 11.05
CA PHE A 47 -4.43 -9.52 11.38
C PHE A 47 -3.02 -8.93 11.53
N LYS A 48 -2.12 -9.26 10.60
CA LYS A 48 -0.71 -8.88 10.68
C LYS A 48 -0.17 -8.52 9.31
N CYS A 49 0.51 -7.38 9.21
CA CYS A 49 1.21 -7.01 8.00
C CYS A 49 2.27 -8.07 7.67
N CYS A 50 2.23 -8.61 6.45
CA CYS A 50 3.16 -9.64 6.00
C CYS A 50 4.63 -9.18 5.92
N ILE A 51 4.88 -7.87 5.92
CA ILE A 51 6.22 -7.26 5.83
C ILE A 51 6.71 -6.74 7.19
N SER A 52 6.03 -5.77 7.80
CA SER A 52 6.46 -5.20 9.11
C SER A 52 6.11 -6.07 10.31
N GLY A 53 5.11 -6.95 10.17
CA GLY A 53 4.58 -7.70 11.28
C GLY A 53 3.71 -6.90 12.26
N ILE A 54 3.34 -5.65 11.95
CA ILE A 54 2.39 -4.90 12.78
C ILE A 54 1.03 -5.58 12.78
N ASN A 55 0.36 -5.65 13.93
CA ASN A 55 -0.92 -6.33 14.10
C ASN A 55 -2.06 -5.43 14.64
N ASN A 56 -1.89 -4.11 14.58
CA ASN A 56 -2.95 -3.16 14.89
C ASN A 56 -3.91 -3.06 13.68
N PRO A 57 -5.19 -3.47 13.81
CA PRO A 57 -6.16 -3.46 12.70
C PRO A 57 -6.37 -2.09 12.05
N GLU A 58 -6.18 -0.99 12.77
CA GLU A 58 -6.32 0.38 12.25
C GLU A 58 -5.22 0.75 11.26
N LEU A 59 -4.09 0.02 11.30
CA LEU A 59 -2.94 0.23 10.44
C LEU A 59 -2.85 -0.81 9.32
N LEU A 60 -3.91 -1.61 9.10
CA LEU A 60 -3.91 -2.72 8.15
C LEU A 60 -4.90 -2.53 7.01
N GLU A 61 -4.42 -2.87 5.82
CA GLU A 61 -5.13 -2.81 4.56
C GLU A 61 -5.02 -4.17 3.84
N ALA A 62 -6.08 -4.50 3.08
CA ALA A 62 -6.07 -5.66 2.21
C ALA A 62 -5.62 -5.23 0.81
N CYS A 63 -4.49 -5.77 0.38
CA CYS A 63 -3.84 -5.50 -0.90
C CYS A 63 -4.10 -6.67 -1.84
N HIS A 64 -4.48 -6.40 -3.10
CA HIS A 64 -4.63 -7.44 -4.11
C HIS A 64 -3.28 -7.79 -4.75
N ILE A 65 -2.98 -9.07 -4.95
CA ILE A 65 -1.75 -9.49 -5.66
C ILE A 65 -1.89 -9.18 -7.16
N VAL A 66 -3.04 -9.52 -7.74
CA VAL A 66 -3.44 -9.11 -9.09
C VAL A 66 -4.57 -8.11 -9.01
N GLU A 67 -4.37 -6.98 -9.70
CA GLU A 67 -5.29 -5.85 -9.74
C GLU A 67 -6.75 -6.26 -9.95
N TRP A 68 -7.64 -5.59 -9.21
CA TRP A 68 -9.09 -5.77 -9.29
C TRP A 68 -9.67 -5.69 -10.71
N SER A 69 -9.08 -4.86 -11.57
CA SER A 69 -9.50 -4.69 -12.97
C SER A 69 -9.16 -5.90 -13.85
N LYS A 70 -8.06 -6.60 -13.55
CA LYS A 70 -7.46 -7.63 -14.41
C LYS A 70 -8.00 -9.04 -14.13
N ASP A 71 -8.46 -9.32 -12.91
CA ASP A 71 -8.98 -10.65 -12.54
C ASP A 71 -10.38 -10.56 -11.91
N ILE A 72 -11.40 -10.51 -12.77
CA ILE A 72 -12.81 -10.40 -12.37
C ILE A 72 -13.25 -11.59 -11.51
N LEU A 73 -12.75 -12.79 -11.82
CA LEU A 73 -13.15 -14.05 -11.18
C LEU A 73 -12.57 -14.21 -9.77
N ASN A 74 -11.42 -13.57 -9.48
CA ASN A 74 -10.73 -13.69 -8.19
C ASN A 74 -10.75 -12.41 -7.33
N ARG A 75 -11.65 -11.46 -7.60
CA ARG A 75 -11.78 -10.19 -6.85
C ARG A 75 -11.96 -10.36 -5.34
N THR A 76 -12.69 -11.38 -4.94
CA THR A 76 -12.96 -11.73 -3.53
C THR A 76 -12.17 -12.96 -3.06
N ASN A 77 -11.30 -13.51 -3.92
CA ASN A 77 -10.52 -14.69 -3.58
C ASN A 77 -9.40 -14.30 -2.60
N PRO A 78 -9.39 -14.83 -1.36
CA PRO A 78 -8.36 -14.48 -0.39
C PRO A 78 -6.95 -14.95 -0.79
N LYS A 79 -6.85 -15.92 -1.72
CA LYS A 79 -5.54 -16.30 -2.30
C LYS A 79 -4.98 -15.23 -3.25
N ASN A 80 -5.76 -14.23 -3.61
CA ASN A 80 -5.33 -13.06 -4.38
C ASN A 80 -5.14 -11.83 -3.47
N GLY A 81 -4.95 -12.04 -2.16
CA GLY A 81 -4.85 -10.98 -1.18
C GLY A 81 -3.67 -11.10 -0.23
N LEU A 82 -3.11 -9.95 0.13
CA LEU A 82 -2.07 -9.74 1.12
C LEU A 82 -2.57 -8.78 2.18
N CYS A 83 -2.13 -8.95 3.42
CA CYS A 83 -2.35 -7.98 4.49
C CYS A 83 -1.09 -7.12 4.63
N MET A 84 -1.22 -5.81 4.42
CA MET A 84 -0.12 -4.85 4.50
C MET A 84 -0.51 -3.65 5.35
N ASN A 85 0.48 -2.91 5.85
CA ASN A 85 0.20 -1.57 6.36
C ASN A 85 0.08 -0.57 5.18
N THR A 86 -0.47 0.62 5.46
CA THR A 86 -0.70 1.65 4.44
C THR A 86 0.55 2.04 3.66
N PHE A 87 1.72 2.08 4.31
CA PHE A 87 2.98 2.39 3.63
C PHE A 87 3.33 1.33 2.58
N PHE A 88 3.35 0.06 2.97
CA PHE A 88 3.71 -1.01 2.06
C PHE A 88 2.68 -1.26 0.98
N HIS A 89 1.39 -1.13 1.29
CA HIS A 89 0.34 -1.25 0.30
C HIS A 89 0.49 -0.19 -0.80
N LYS A 90 0.71 1.07 -0.42
CA LYS A 90 0.96 2.15 -1.40
C LYS A 90 2.25 1.94 -2.19
N ALA A 91 3.32 1.50 -1.54
CA ALA A 91 4.58 1.20 -2.22
C ALA A 91 4.40 0.07 -3.24
N TYR A 92 3.62 -0.96 -2.89
CA TYR A 92 3.32 -2.09 -3.75
C TYR A 92 2.47 -1.68 -4.96
N ASP A 93 1.37 -0.95 -4.75
CA ASP A 93 0.50 -0.43 -5.82
C ASP A 93 1.24 0.50 -6.81
N ARG A 94 2.33 1.12 -6.35
CA ARG A 94 3.18 2.03 -7.14
C ARG A 94 4.41 1.35 -7.74
N TYR A 95 4.56 0.04 -7.60
CA TYR A 95 5.73 -0.71 -8.05
C TYR A 95 7.06 -0.26 -7.39
N LEU A 96 6.98 0.44 -6.25
CA LEU A 96 8.14 0.83 -5.46
C LEU A 96 8.66 -0.32 -4.59
N LEU A 97 7.79 -1.30 -4.33
CA LEU A 97 8.06 -2.54 -3.61
C LEU A 97 7.39 -3.72 -4.32
N ALA A 98 8.09 -4.84 -4.44
CA ALA A 98 7.54 -6.09 -4.93
C ALA A 98 7.75 -7.22 -3.94
N ILE A 99 6.97 -8.28 -4.15
CA ILE A 99 7.20 -9.59 -3.57
C ILE A 99 7.35 -10.57 -4.74
N THR A 100 8.45 -11.31 -4.75
CA THR A 100 8.76 -12.31 -5.79
C THR A 100 8.06 -13.65 -5.51
N PRO A 101 7.96 -14.55 -6.51
CA PRO A 101 7.35 -15.87 -6.32
C PRO A 101 8.03 -16.74 -5.25
N ASP A 102 9.33 -16.53 -5.00
CA ASP A 102 10.09 -17.18 -3.94
C ASP A 102 9.94 -16.48 -2.58
N LEU A 103 9.01 -15.53 -2.47
CA LEU A 103 8.66 -14.78 -1.26
C LEU A 103 9.72 -13.77 -0.79
N SER A 104 10.60 -13.32 -1.69
CA SER A 104 11.57 -12.27 -1.38
C SER A 104 10.96 -10.89 -1.60
N ILE A 105 11.24 -9.96 -0.70
CA ILE A 105 10.87 -8.55 -0.87
C ILE A 105 11.91 -7.89 -1.76
N ILE A 106 11.46 -7.13 -2.76
CA ILE A 106 12.34 -6.32 -3.62
C ILE A 106 11.95 -4.86 -3.47
N ILE A 107 12.94 -4.01 -3.22
CA ILE A 107 12.81 -2.56 -3.11
C ILE A 107 13.36 -1.93 -4.40
N SER A 108 12.57 -1.04 -5.01
CA SER A 108 13.00 -0.31 -6.21
C SER A 108 14.14 0.67 -5.92
N ASP A 109 14.94 0.95 -6.95
CA ASP A 109 15.96 2.00 -6.89
C ASP A 109 15.36 3.38 -6.66
N GLU A 110 14.14 3.63 -7.17
CA GLU A 110 13.39 4.86 -6.90
C GLU A 110 13.11 5.03 -5.41
N LEU A 111 12.61 3.98 -4.75
CA LEU A 111 12.33 4.03 -3.31
C LEU A 111 13.63 4.23 -2.51
N PHE A 112 14.73 3.58 -2.89
CA PHE A 112 16.03 3.82 -2.27
C PHE A 112 16.51 5.28 -2.42
N LYS A 113 16.37 5.87 -3.61
CA LYS A 113 16.75 7.27 -3.88
C LYS A 113 15.91 8.26 -3.08
N SER A 114 14.62 7.96 -2.88
CA SER A 114 13.71 8.83 -2.13
C SER A 114 13.91 8.79 -0.61
N ALA A 115 14.57 7.75 -0.09
CA ALA A 115 14.81 7.58 1.34
C ALA A 115 16.01 8.42 1.81
N THR A 116 15.78 9.70 2.10
CA THR A 116 16.83 10.65 2.52
C THR A 116 17.36 10.38 3.94
N GLU A 117 16.51 9.86 4.82
CA GLU A 117 16.86 9.58 6.21
C GLU A 117 17.66 8.29 6.34
N THR A 118 18.84 8.37 6.99
CA THR A 118 19.80 7.27 7.07
C THR A 118 19.19 6.02 7.73
N THR A 119 18.41 6.19 8.79
CA THR A 119 17.77 5.07 9.50
C THR A 119 16.76 4.35 8.62
N PHE A 120 15.95 5.11 7.89
CA PHE A 120 14.95 4.53 7.01
C PHE A 120 15.58 3.87 5.78
N PHE A 121 16.62 4.47 5.21
CA PHE A 121 17.40 3.88 4.14
C PHE A 121 18.03 2.54 4.55
N LYS A 122 18.63 2.47 5.76
CA LYS A 122 19.16 1.22 6.32
C LYS A 122 18.06 0.17 6.50
N TYR A 123 16.91 0.58 7.02
CA TYR A 123 15.74 -0.30 7.15
C TYR A 123 15.31 -0.89 5.80
N LEU A 124 15.19 -0.07 4.76
CA LEU A 124 14.85 -0.54 3.41
C LEU A 124 15.91 -1.49 2.84
N LYS A 125 17.19 -1.20 3.08
CA LYS A 125 18.30 -2.08 2.66
C LYS A 125 18.23 -3.44 3.33
N GLU A 126 17.98 -3.47 4.64
CA GLU A 126 17.80 -4.72 5.38
C GLU A 126 16.54 -5.47 4.98
N LEU A 127 15.52 -4.76 4.50
CA LEU A 127 14.27 -5.35 4.04
C LEU A 127 14.42 -6.00 2.65
N ASN A 128 15.23 -5.39 1.78
CA ASN A 128 15.47 -5.88 0.44
C ASN A 128 16.12 -7.28 0.47
N GLY A 129 15.53 -8.24 -0.23
CA GLY A 129 15.92 -9.64 -0.22
C GLY A 129 15.43 -10.46 0.97
N LYS A 130 14.83 -9.85 2.01
CA LYS A 130 14.24 -10.64 3.10
C LYS A 130 13.04 -11.43 2.61
N LYS A 131 12.91 -12.64 3.15
CA LYS A 131 11.69 -13.45 2.99
C LYS A 131 10.58 -12.85 3.85
N TYR A 132 9.43 -12.56 3.25
CA TYR A 132 8.28 -12.15 4.04
C TYR A 132 7.66 -13.38 4.74
N TYR A 133 7.18 -13.20 5.97
CA TYR A 133 6.62 -14.30 6.76
C TYR A 133 5.21 -14.63 6.26
N TYR A 134 5.05 -15.72 5.53
CA TYR A 134 3.73 -16.29 5.24
C TYR A 134 3.50 -17.52 6.13
N GLN A 135 2.74 -17.36 7.21
CA GLN A 135 2.09 -18.48 7.87
C GLN A 135 0.60 -18.41 7.53
N ILE A 136 0.17 -19.22 6.56
CA ILE A 136 -1.15 -19.87 6.45
C ILE A 136 -1.13 -20.70 5.15
N ASN A 137 -1.64 -21.92 5.20
CA ASN A 137 -1.69 -22.91 4.12
C ASN A 137 -2.60 -22.49 2.93
N PHE A 138 -2.16 -21.55 2.11
CA PHE A 138 -2.77 -21.35 0.79
C PHE A 138 -1.69 -21.32 -0.28
N SER A 139 -1.65 -22.38 -1.08
CA SER A 139 -0.88 -22.44 -2.33
C SER A 139 -1.30 -21.25 -3.21
N LEU A 140 -0.47 -20.21 -3.21
CA LEU A 140 -0.58 -19.08 -4.13
C LEU A 140 -0.27 -19.64 -5.51
N LYS A 141 -1.27 -19.64 -6.41
CA LYS A 141 -1.04 -20.13 -7.78
C LYS A 141 0.13 -19.34 -8.37
N LYS A 142 1.17 -20.03 -8.85
CA LYS A 142 2.39 -19.46 -9.45
C LYS A 142 2.13 -18.33 -10.46
N ASN A 143 0.94 -18.29 -11.07
CA ASN A 143 0.57 -17.34 -12.11
C ASN A 143 0.32 -15.91 -11.60
N TYR A 144 0.03 -15.69 -10.31
CA TYR A 144 -0.22 -14.34 -9.80
C TYR A 144 1.06 -13.49 -9.70
N TRP A 145 2.21 -14.13 -9.52
CA TRP A 145 3.49 -13.46 -9.27
C TRP A 145 4.21 -12.95 -10.51
N LYS A 146 3.82 -13.39 -11.72
CA LYS A 146 4.49 -13.03 -12.98
C LYS A 146 4.39 -11.54 -13.34
N PHE A 147 3.45 -10.80 -12.75
CA PHE A 147 3.22 -9.39 -13.11
C PHE A 147 4.10 -8.39 -12.35
N ILE A 148 4.73 -8.80 -11.25
CA ILE A 148 5.28 -7.86 -10.27
C ILE A 148 6.78 -7.59 -10.53
N THR A 149 7.52 -8.59 -11.01
CA THR A 149 8.99 -8.49 -11.20
C THR A 149 9.39 -7.67 -12.43
N ILE A 150 8.47 -7.40 -13.36
CA ILE A 150 8.80 -6.77 -14.66
C ILE A 150 8.91 -5.23 -14.57
N ASN A 151 8.30 -4.61 -13.55
CA ASN A 151 8.18 -3.14 -13.46
C ASN A 151 9.05 -2.50 -12.37
N ILE A 152 9.95 -3.26 -11.75
CA ILE A 152 10.94 -2.71 -10.82
C ILE A 152 12.28 -2.66 -11.54
N ASN A 153 12.50 -1.59 -12.30
CA ASN A 153 13.80 -1.15 -12.81
C ASN A 153 13.84 0.38 -12.79
#